data_AF-A0A0K0D8Z7-F1
#
_entry.id   AF-A0A0K0D8Z7-F1
#
_cell.length_a   1.000
_cell.length_b   1.000
_cell.length_c   1.000
_cell.angle_alpha   90.00
_cell.angle_beta   90.00
_cell.angle_gamma   90.00
#
_symmetry.space_group_name_H-M   'P 1'
#
loop_
_entity.id
_entity.type
_entity.pdbx_description
1 polymer ?
#
loop_
_entity_poly.entity_id
_entity_poly.type
_entity_poly.pdbx_seq_one_letter_code
_entity_poly.pdbx_strand_id
1 'polypeptide(L)'
;MKKNSRVDSVYKNFQLIPFQGGPKMNISLLSAYEHPDRIYVLMTSLNKYGDTIYCRYFDHQRGEISPPIKTVVFPEFIALCPRRGGARYMSLTDEPTDAYEFPLCSCKKEKPFSPNSLF
;
A
#
# COMPACT_ATOMS: atom_id res chain seq x y z
N MET A 1 29.06 -2.39 -17.83
CA MET A 1 28.34 -3.29 -16.90
C MET A 1 26.84 -3.13 -17.12
N LYS A 2 26.14 -4.20 -17.50
CA LYS A 2 24.74 -4.19 -17.98
C LYS A 2 23.80 -4.17 -16.77
N LYS A 3 23.18 -3.02 -16.46
CA LYS A 3 22.19 -2.91 -15.37
C LYS A 3 20.98 -3.78 -15.70
N ASN A 4 20.69 -4.75 -14.83
CA ASN A 4 19.56 -5.66 -14.99
C ASN A 4 18.26 -4.95 -14.56
N SER A 5 17.64 -4.27 -15.54
CA SER A 5 16.44 -3.42 -15.40
C SER A 5 15.23 -4.05 -14.69
N ARG A 6 15.22 -5.38 -14.48
CA ARG A 6 14.11 -6.09 -13.82
C ARG A 6 14.20 -6.03 -12.29
N VAL A 7 15.39 -5.90 -11.72
CA VAL A 7 15.62 -5.91 -10.26
C VAL A 7 15.41 -4.51 -9.64
N ASP A 8 15.79 -3.46 -10.35
CA ASP A 8 15.70 -2.07 -9.88
C ASP A 8 14.24 -1.54 -9.74
N SER A 9 13.25 -2.24 -10.32
CA SER A 9 11.84 -1.84 -10.19
C SER A 9 11.17 -2.33 -8.90
N VAL A 10 11.79 -3.26 -8.17
CA VAL A 10 11.21 -3.87 -6.95
C VAL A 10 11.40 -2.97 -5.72
N TYR A 11 12.41 -2.10 -5.72
CA TYR A 11 12.75 -1.22 -4.59
C TYR A 11 12.18 0.20 -4.73
N LYS A 12 10.91 0.34 -5.13
CA LYS A 12 10.26 1.65 -5.21
C LYS A 12 9.62 2.01 -3.88
N ASN A 13 10.28 2.90 -3.14
CA ASN A 13 9.76 3.49 -1.90
C ASN A 13 8.48 4.30 -2.20
N PHE A 14 7.37 3.90 -1.57
CA PHE A 14 6.14 4.70 -1.50
C PHE A 14 6.41 5.94 -0.64
N GLN A 15 6.12 7.13 -1.17
CA GLN A 15 6.36 8.37 -0.44
C GLN A 15 5.10 8.76 0.35
N LEU A 16 5.27 9.03 1.64
CA LEU A 16 4.19 9.23 2.59
C LEU A 16 3.50 10.58 2.40
N ILE A 17 2.17 10.56 2.38
CA ILE A 17 1.36 11.73 2.73
C ILE A 17 0.78 11.39 4.10
N PRO A 18 1.15 12.10 5.18
CA PRO A 18 0.59 11.84 6.49
C PRO A 18 -0.90 12.20 6.44
N PHE A 19 -1.77 11.22 6.64
CA PHE A 19 -3.21 11.47 6.77
C PHE A 19 -3.66 11.02 8.15
N GLN A 20 -4.18 11.97 8.92
CA GLN A 20 -4.91 11.72 10.14
C GLN A 20 -6.38 11.57 9.76
N GLY A 21 -6.91 10.36 9.87
CA GLY A 21 -8.35 10.17 9.83
C GLY A 21 -8.86 9.53 11.12
N GLY A 22 -10.16 9.77 11.35
CA GLY A 22 -10.88 9.52 12.59
C GLY A 22 -11.20 8.03 12.84
N PRO A 23 -11.97 7.73 13.89
CA PRO A 23 -11.88 6.43 14.54
C PRO A 23 -12.61 5.36 13.74
N LYS A 24 -11.93 4.24 13.43
CA LYS A 24 -12.45 2.88 13.72
C LYS A 24 -11.45 1.74 13.53
N MET A 25 -10.17 2.00 13.69
CA MET A 25 -9.15 0.97 13.75
C MET A 25 -7.92 1.63 14.36
N ASN A 26 -7.42 1.08 15.47
CA ASN A 26 -6.30 1.64 16.22
C ASN A 26 -4.96 1.45 15.47
N ILE A 27 -4.96 1.69 14.16
CA ILE A 27 -3.81 1.56 13.27
C ILE A 27 -3.75 2.78 12.35
N SER A 28 -2.54 3.21 12.04
CA SER A 28 -2.25 4.25 11.06
C SER A 28 -1.27 3.68 10.05
N LEU A 29 -1.57 3.83 8.76
CA LEU A 29 -0.71 3.30 7.70
C LEU A 29 0.56 4.14 7.56
N LEU A 30 1.72 3.49 7.77
CA LEU A 30 3.03 4.11 7.79
C LEU A 30 3.76 4.02 6.46
N SER A 31 3.67 2.90 5.74
CA SER A 31 4.26 2.73 4.40
C SER A 31 3.77 1.43 3.75
N ALA A 32 4.01 1.28 2.44
CA ALA A 32 3.81 0.01 1.75
C ALA A 32 4.99 -0.28 0.82
N TYR A 33 5.39 -1.55 0.74
CA TYR A 33 6.47 -2.03 -0.13
C TYR A 33 5.95 -3.12 -1.06
N GLU A 34 5.99 -2.86 -2.36
CA GLU A 34 5.50 -3.79 -3.38
C GLU A 34 6.60 -4.77 -3.79
N HIS A 35 6.40 -6.05 -3.47
CA HIS A 35 7.12 -7.19 -4.00
C HIS A 35 6.36 -7.82 -5.19
N PRO A 36 6.99 -8.70 -5.99
CA PRO A 36 6.37 -9.26 -7.19
C PRO A 36 5.00 -9.92 -6.96
N ASP A 37 4.82 -10.56 -5.81
CA ASP A 37 3.65 -11.35 -5.40
C ASP A 37 2.84 -10.70 -4.26
N ARG A 38 3.49 -9.91 -3.40
CA ARG A 38 2.88 -9.32 -2.19
C ARG A 38 3.23 -7.86 -1.98
N ILE A 39 2.45 -7.19 -1.15
CA ILE A 39 2.66 -5.84 -0.66
C ILE A 39 2.80 -5.93 0.86
N TYR A 40 3.92 -5.46 1.38
CA TYR A 40 4.18 -5.36 2.82
C TYR A 40 3.70 -4.00 3.28
N VAL A 41 2.63 -3.98 4.05
CA VAL A 41 2.05 -2.74 4.56
C VAL A 41 2.48 -2.56 6.01
N LEU A 42 3.27 -1.53 6.27
CA LEU A 42 3.67 -1.15 7.62
C LEU A 42 2.62 -0.22 8.21
N MET A 43 2.27 -0.46 9.46
CA MET A 43 1.27 0.31 10.20
C MET A 43 1.70 0.52 11.64
N THR A 44 1.16 1.54 12.29
CA THR A 44 1.11 1.56 13.75
C THR A 44 0.16 0.46 14.21
N SER A 45 0.50 -0.18 15.32
CA SER A 45 -0.30 -1.27 15.86
C SER A 45 -0.10 -1.35 17.36
N LEU A 46 -1.19 -1.63 18.05
CA LEU A 46 -1.19 -1.96 19.47
C LEU A 46 -2.12 -3.16 19.65
N ASN A 47 -1.58 -4.30 20.06
CA ASN A 47 -2.33 -5.55 20.28
C ASN A 47 -3.07 -6.07 19.04
N LYS A 48 -2.58 -5.78 17.82
CA LYS A 48 -3.14 -6.35 16.58
C LYS A 48 -2.43 -7.61 16.11
N TYR A 49 -1.45 -8.12 16.85
CA TYR A 49 -0.75 -9.34 16.47
C TYR A 49 -1.73 -10.51 16.30
N GLY A 50 -1.74 -11.14 15.13
CA GLY A 50 -2.64 -12.25 14.82
C GLY A 50 -4.06 -11.83 14.45
N ASP A 51 -4.40 -10.54 14.50
CA ASP A 51 -5.71 -10.06 14.09
C ASP A 51 -5.92 -10.26 12.59
N THR A 52 -7.16 -10.60 12.24
CA THR A 52 -7.63 -10.60 10.87
C THR A 52 -7.98 -9.17 10.47
N ILE A 53 -7.39 -8.70 9.36
CA ILE A 53 -7.73 -7.42 8.75
C ILE A 53 -7.96 -7.61 7.24
N TYR A 54 -8.42 -6.56 6.57
CA TYR A 54 -8.83 -6.61 5.18
C TYR A 54 -8.05 -5.60 4.33
N CYS A 55 -7.39 -6.10 3.29
CA CYS A 55 -6.70 -5.30 2.28
C CYS A 55 -7.71 -4.79 1.26
N ARG A 56 -7.74 -3.47 1.06
CA ARG A 56 -8.63 -2.80 0.10
C ARG A 56 -7.83 -2.04 -0.94
N TYR A 57 -8.29 -2.09 -2.18
CA TYR A 57 -7.56 -1.55 -3.33
C TYR A 57 -8.44 -0.60 -4.11
N PHE A 58 -7.88 0.52 -4.53
CA PHE A 58 -8.60 1.54 -5.26
C PHE A 58 -7.84 1.94 -6.53
N ASP A 59 -8.57 2.32 -7.57
CA ASP A 59 -8.03 2.83 -8.82
C ASP A 59 -7.68 4.33 -8.73
N HIS A 60 -7.31 4.93 -9.87
CA HIS A 60 -7.01 6.36 -9.98
C HIS A 60 -8.17 7.27 -9.60
N GLN A 61 -9.41 6.82 -9.81
CA GLN A 61 -10.63 7.56 -9.50
C GLN A 61 -11.11 7.31 -8.07
N ARG A 62 -10.29 6.62 -7.25
CA ARG A 62 -10.63 6.19 -5.88
C ARG A 62 -11.81 5.22 -5.82
N GLY A 63 -12.13 4.56 -6.94
CA GLY A 63 -13.09 3.47 -7.02
C GLY A 63 -12.47 2.18 -6.52
N GLU A 64 -13.18 1.44 -5.69
CA GLU A 64 -12.72 0.15 -5.19
C GLU A 64 -12.72 -0.87 -6.34
N ILE A 65 -11.54 -1.42 -6.66
CA ILE A 65 -11.38 -2.30 -7.82
C ILE A 65 -11.81 -3.75 -7.54
N SER A 66 -12.11 -4.06 -6.28
CA SER A 66 -12.35 -5.43 -5.85
C SER A 66 -12.88 -5.59 -4.44
N PRO A 67 -13.52 -6.74 -4.14
CA PRO A 67 -13.84 -7.11 -2.77
C PRO A 67 -12.60 -7.07 -1.85
N PRO A 68 -12.76 -6.63 -0.59
CA PRO A 68 -11.72 -6.66 0.42
C PRO A 68 -11.13 -8.06 0.60
N ILE A 69 -9.80 -8.15 0.73
CA ILE A 69 -9.11 -9.43 0.88
C ILE A 69 -8.63 -9.60 2.31
N LYS A 70 -9.04 -10.69 2.95
CA LYS A 70 -8.58 -11.07 4.28
C LYS A 70 -7.07 -11.33 4.31
N THR A 71 -6.40 -10.77 5.31
CA THR A 71 -5.03 -11.09 5.71
C THR A 71 -4.92 -11.13 7.25
N VAL A 72 -3.75 -11.51 7.75
CA VAL A 72 -3.44 -11.54 9.17
C VAL A 72 -2.25 -10.62 9.43
N VAL A 73 -2.32 -9.85 10.52
CA VAL A 73 -1.22 -8.99 10.96
C VAL A 73 -0.12 -9.87 11.54
N PHE A 74 1.02 -9.89 10.87
CA PHE A 74 2.22 -10.59 11.32
C PHE A 74 3.49 -9.99 10.70
N PRO A 75 4.49 -9.62 11.52
CA PRO A 75 4.44 -9.48 12.98
C PRO A 75 3.51 -8.32 13.39
N GLU A 76 3.59 -7.82 14.61
CA GLU A 76 2.62 -6.88 15.18
C GLU A 76 2.34 -5.62 14.34
N PHE A 77 3.25 -5.16 13.49
CA PHE A 77 3.15 -3.90 12.72
C PHE A 77 3.11 -4.08 11.19
N ILE A 78 2.94 -5.31 10.68
CA ILE A 78 2.96 -5.59 9.24
C ILE A 78 1.72 -6.38 8.82
N ALA A 79 1.11 -5.99 7.70
CA ALA A 79 0.16 -6.81 6.97
C ALA A 79 0.68 -7.18 5.58
N LEU A 80 0.61 -8.46 5.25
CA LEU A 80 1.02 -8.98 3.94
C LEU A 80 -0.21 -9.12 3.06
N CYS A 81 -0.36 -8.21 2.12
CA CYS A 81 -1.47 -8.20 1.20
C CYS A 81 -1.05 -8.73 -0.18
N PRO A 82 -1.90 -9.44 -0.93
CA PRO A 82 -1.54 -9.87 -2.28
C PRO A 82 -1.39 -8.67 -3.22
N ARG A 83 -0.48 -8.76 -4.18
CA ARG A 83 -0.34 -7.69 -5.18
C ARG A 83 -1.53 -7.69 -6.13
N ARG A 84 -2.07 -6.50 -6.45
CA ARG A 84 -3.19 -6.35 -7.38
C ARG A 84 -2.87 -5.36 -8.51
N GLY A 85 -2.92 -5.85 -9.74
CA GLY A 85 -2.75 -5.02 -10.92
C GLY A 85 -3.84 -3.93 -11.01
N GLY A 86 -3.45 -2.71 -11.37
CA GLY A 86 -4.37 -1.58 -11.48
C GLY A 86 -4.62 -0.80 -10.18
N ALA A 87 -4.18 -1.31 -9.03
CA ALA A 87 -4.31 -0.60 -7.75
C ALA A 87 -3.40 0.64 -7.69
N ARG A 88 -4.02 1.79 -7.41
CA ARG A 88 -3.39 3.10 -7.25
C ARG A 88 -3.41 3.61 -5.83
N TYR A 89 -4.37 3.16 -5.03
CA TYR A 89 -4.36 3.40 -3.59
C TYR A 89 -4.66 2.11 -2.86
N MET A 90 -4.23 2.07 -1.61
CA MET A 90 -4.46 0.96 -0.72
C MET A 90 -4.91 1.44 0.66
N SER A 91 -5.78 0.66 1.28
CA SER A 91 -6.20 0.83 2.67
C SER A 91 -6.28 -0.52 3.37
N LEU A 92 -6.38 -0.47 4.69
CA LEU A 92 -6.66 -1.61 5.55
C LEU A 92 -7.96 -1.33 6.30
N THR A 93 -8.76 -2.37 6.54
CA THR A 93 -9.95 -2.31 7.41
C THR A 93 -10.00 -3.46 8.42
N ASP A 94 -10.57 -3.27 9.62
CA ASP A 94 -10.79 -4.36 10.59
C ASP A 94 -11.92 -5.30 10.10
N GLU A 95 -12.98 -4.75 9.50
CA GLU A 95 -14.05 -5.49 8.83
C GLU A 95 -14.11 -5.20 7.31
N PRO A 96 -14.70 -6.08 6.48
CA PRO A 96 -14.75 -5.86 5.03
C PRO A 96 -15.64 -4.66 4.64
N THR A 97 -16.63 -4.31 5.46
CA THR A 97 -17.59 -3.23 5.19
C THR A 97 -17.29 -1.95 5.95
N ASP A 98 -16.23 -1.93 6.75
CA ASP A 98 -15.86 -0.74 7.52
C ASP A 98 -15.54 0.44 6.61
N ALA A 99 -15.69 1.64 7.18
CA ALA A 99 -15.18 2.85 6.55
C ALA A 99 -13.66 2.72 6.36
N TYR A 100 -13.19 3.23 5.23
CA TYR A 100 -11.78 3.19 4.86
C TYR A 100 -11.26 4.60 4.69
N GLU A 101 -9.98 4.77 5.01
CA GLU A 101 -9.24 5.97 4.67
C GLU A 101 -8.42 5.70 3.41
N PHE A 102 -7.92 6.74 2.74
CA PHE A 102 -7.00 6.59 1.61
C PHE A 102 -5.56 6.94 2.00
N PRO A 103 -4.86 6.14 2.84
CA PRO A 103 -3.60 6.62 3.39
C PRO A 103 -2.36 6.26 2.56
N LEU A 104 -2.44 5.51 1.46
CA LEU A 104 -1.24 5.20 0.67
C LEU A 104 -1.53 5.24 -0.83
N CYS A 105 -0.86 6.12 -1.56
CA CYS A 105 -0.88 6.13 -3.02
C CYS A 105 0.29 5.31 -3.57
N SER A 106 0.02 4.38 -4.47
CA SER A 106 1.01 3.78 -5.39
C SER A 106 1.35 4.71 -6.56
N CYS A 107 1.06 6.00 -6.39
CA CYS A 107 1.61 7.04 -7.22
C CYS A 107 3.13 6.94 -7.11
N LYS A 108 3.73 6.19 -8.04
CA LYS A 108 5.00 6.55 -8.62
C LYS A 108 4.92 8.06 -8.76
N LYS A 109 5.78 8.82 -8.09
CA LYS A 109 6.21 10.06 -8.71
C LYS A 109 6.86 9.59 -10.01
N GLU A 110 6.12 9.63 -11.10
CA GLU A 110 6.76 9.80 -12.39
C GLU A 110 7.64 11.02 -12.19
N LYS A 111 8.96 10.83 -12.26
CA LYS A 111 9.82 11.99 -12.47
C LYS A 111 9.19 12.72 -13.65
N PRO A 112 8.92 14.03 -13.56
CA PRO A 112 8.44 14.76 -14.72
C PRO A 112 9.39 14.42 -15.86
N PHE A 113 8.83 13.98 -17.00
CA PHE A 113 9.60 13.76 -18.20
C PHE A 113 10.31 15.08 -18.53
N SER A 114 11.59 15.18 -18.18
CA SER A 114 12.43 16.29 -18.59
C SER A 114 12.84 16.00 -20.03
N PRO A 115 12.43 16.80 -21.02
CA PRO A 115 12.77 16.55 -22.43
C PRO A 115 14.27 16.68 -22.71
N ASN A 116 15.09 17.15 -21.75
CA ASN A 116 16.46 17.56 -21.98
C ASN A 116 17.48 16.73 -21.17
N SER A 117 17.55 15.42 -21.43
CA SER A 117 18.74 14.62 -21.06
C SER A 117 19.23 13.81 -22.25
N LEU A 118 19.63 14.54 -23.30
CA LEU A 118 20.62 14.10 -24.27
C LEU A 118 21.85 14.99 -24.08
N PHE A 119 22.72 14.62 -23.13
CA PHE A 119 24.15 14.86 -23.13
C PHE A 119 24.79 13.75 -22.29
#